data_AF-A0AB38DY96-F1
#
_entry.id   AF-A0AB38DY96-F1
#
_cell.length_a   1.000
_cell.length_b   1.000
_cell.length_c   1.000
_cell.angle_alpha   90.00
_cell.angle_beta   90.00
_cell.angle_gamma   90.00
#
_symmetry.space_group_name_H-M   'P 1'
#
loop_
_entity.id
_entity.type
_entity.pdbx_description
1 polymer ?
#
loop_
_entity_poly.entity_id
_entity_poly.type
_entity_poly.pdbx_seq_one_letter_code
_entity_poly.pdbx_strand_id
1 'polypeptide(L)'
;MIGDDDAKKQFYNPQADVEYLSRVIYDWLLKNRRLQARKYLVGESYGGFRGPRITHYLQTQLGVAMNGVVLVSPYLNPTLDDNGDVSPLAWMLTLPSIAAAHLERQGQLSDSAMRQVIDYTRGDYAVALMKGRTDPQATEAMLQQVTRMTGLDPAYVRRSGGRLETQAYLREVFRDKGELGSRYDSNVTAFDPFPNDAEQRANDPLLDSIIAPTTTAMVDFVTRVVGWKIDAQYRALNYDVNKLWDWNDELRKGAVTQLRQSVAIDPKLRVLIAHGWNDLSCPFMGSVLTVDQMPAMGSDSKRVQVREYPGGHMFYNRADSQAAFRSDVKAMYQTR
;
A
#
# COMPACT_ATOMS: atom_id res chain seq x y z
N MET A 1 26.76 7.30 -28.87
CA MET A 1 25.40 7.37 -28.29
C MET A 1 24.89 5.95 -28.17
N ILE A 2 24.31 5.57 -27.04
CA ILE A 2 23.63 4.28 -26.91
C ILE A 2 22.32 4.32 -27.71
N GLY A 3 21.86 3.17 -28.22
CA GLY A 3 20.58 3.08 -28.91
C GLY A 3 19.39 3.26 -27.96
N ASP A 4 18.23 3.64 -28.48
CA ASP A 4 17.02 3.94 -27.68
C ASP A 4 16.60 2.78 -26.76
N ASP A 5 16.73 1.53 -27.21
CA ASP A 5 16.37 0.36 -26.41
C ASP A 5 17.35 0.11 -25.26
N ASP A 6 18.64 0.39 -25.48
CA ASP A 6 19.65 0.30 -24.42
C ASP A 6 19.52 1.47 -23.44
N ALA A 7 19.14 2.65 -23.92
CA ALA A 7 18.83 3.80 -23.07
C ALA A 7 17.61 3.53 -22.17
N LYS A 8 16.55 2.93 -22.71
CA LYS A 8 15.36 2.56 -21.94
C LYS A 8 15.69 1.57 -20.84
N LYS A 9 16.52 0.54 -21.08
CA LYS A 9 16.95 -0.41 -20.03
C LYS A 9 17.74 0.28 -18.91
N GLN A 10 18.59 1.25 -19.26
CA GLN A 10 19.33 2.02 -18.26
C GLN A 10 18.45 2.98 -17.45
N PHE A 11 17.26 3.34 -17.96
CA PHE A 11 16.35 4.29 -17.30
C PHE A 11 15.16 3.65 -16.58
N TYR A 12 14.57 2.59 -17.14
CA TYR A 12 13.40 1.89 -16.59
C TYR A 12 13.79 0.83 -15.56
N ASN A 13 14.52 1.24 -14.53
CA ASN A 13 14.88 0.37 -13.42
C ASN A 13 14.78 1.12 -12.08
N PRO A 14 14.63 0.38 -10.96
CA PRO A 14 14.38 0.99 -9.66
C PRO A 14 15.51 1.93 -9.17
N GLN A 15 16.76 1.66 -9.55
CA GLN A 15 17.90 2.47 -9.09
C GLN A 15 17.96 3.81 -9.82
N ALA A 16 17.94 3.78 -11.16
CA ALA A 16 17.96 4.98 -11.98
C ALA A 16 16.76 5.90 -11.68
N ASP A 17 15.58 5.32 -11.41
CA ASP A 17 14.38 6.05 -11.00
C ASP A 17 14.61 6.87 -9.71
N VAL A 18 15.20 6.27 -8.67
CA VAL A 18 15.51 6.95 -7.41
C VAL A 18 16.55 8.04 -7.61
N GLU A 19 17.63 7.76 -8.34
CA GLU A 19 18.72 8.72 -8.57
C GLU A 19 18.24 9.93 -9.37
N TYR A 20 17.54 9.70 -10.48
CA TYR A 20 17.00 10.76 -11.34
C TYR A 20 16.00 11.64 -10.60
N LEU A 21 15.01 11.05 -9.91
CA LEU A 21 14.02 11.81 -9.15
C LEU A 21 14.68 12.61 -8.01
N SER A 22 15.65 12.02 -7.31
CA SER A 22 16.40 12.72 -6.25
C SER A 22 17.18 13.91 -6.82
N ARG A 23 17.78 13.74 -8.01
CA ARG A 23 18.49 14.82 -8.69
C ARG A 23 17.55 15.96 -9.09
N VAL A 24 16.39 15.64 -9.64
CA VAL A 24 15.36 16.65 -9.98
C VAL A 24 14.94 17.44 -8.75
N ILE A 25 14.73 16.77 -7.62
CA ILE A 25 14.41 17.44 -6.34
C ILE A 25 15.54 18.39 -5.91
N TYR A 26 16.79 17.92 -5.93
CA TYR A 26 17.96 18.72 -5.56
C TYR A 26 18.11 19.97 -6.44
N ASP A 27 18.06 19.81 -7.77
CA ASP A 27 18.20 20.92 -8.71
C ASP A 27 17.07 21.95 -8.54
N TRP A 28 15.84 21.48 -8.30
CA TRP A 28 14.72 22.37 -7.99
C TRP A 28 14.94 23.14 -6.69
N LEU A 29 15.40 22.48 -5.62
CA LEU A 29 15.69 23.14 -4.34
C LEU A 29 16.78 24.20 -4.47
N LEU A 30 17.85 23.91 -5.24
CA LEU A 30 18.92 24.86 -5.52
C LEU A 30 18.39 26.07 -6.30
N LYS A 31 17.75 25.82 -7.44
CA LYS A 31 17.23 26.87 -8.33
C LYS A 31 16.27 27.81 -7.61
N ASN A 32 15.48 27.29 -6.68
CA ASN A 32 14.49 28.05 -5.93
C ASN A 32 14.99 28.55 -4.56
N ARG A 33 16.28 28.36 -4.22
CA ARG A 33 16.88 28.76 -2.94
C ARG A 33 16.12 28.18 -1.72
N ARG A 34 15.67 26.93 -1.83
CA ARG A 34 14.87 26.22 -0.81
C ARG A 34 15.64 25.12 -0.07
N LEU A 35 16.96 25.02 -0.22
CA LEU A 35 17.76 24.02 0.51
C LEU A 35 17.57 24.09 2.03
N GLN A 36 17.33 25.28 2.61
CA GLN A 36 17.10 25.47 4.05
C GLN A 36 15.62 25.41 4.47
N ALA A 37 14.68 25.22 3.54
CA ALA A 37 13.26 25.13 3.85
C ALA A 37 12.95 23.86 4.66
N ARG A 38 11.81 23.84 5.38
CA ARG A 38 11.26 22.57 5.86
C ARG A 38 10.75 21.76 4.67
N LYS A 39 11.15 20.50 4.56
CA LYS A 39 10.88 19.64 3.40
C LYS A 39 10.21 18.36 3.86
N TYR A 40 9.11 18.01 3.19
CA TYR A 40 8.37 16.78 3.42
C TYR A 40 8.17 16.07 2.08
N LEU A 41 8.35 14.75 2.08
CA LEU A 41 8.09 13.91 0.90
C LEU A 41 6.81 13.12 1.12
N VAL A 42 5.96 13.03 0.10
CA VAL A 42 4.77 12.19 0.12
C VAL A 42 4.90 11.16 -0.99
N GLY A 43 4.62 9.90 -0.70
CA GLY A 43 4.63 8.81 -1.68
C GLY A 43 3.48 7.84 -1.44
N GLU A 44 2.75 7.51 -2.49
CA GLU A 44 1.62 6.58 -2.44
C GLU A 44 1.91 5.29 -3.21
N SER A 45 1.48 4.13 -2.73
CA SER A 45 1.60 2.86 -3.45
C SER A 45 3.07 2.52 -3.78
N TYR A 46 3.46 2.42 -5.05
CA TYR A 46 4.87 2.33 -5.47
C TYR A 46 5.73 3.53 -5.01
N GLY A 47 5.11 4.68 -4.71
CA GLY A 47 5.72 5.79 -3.98
C GLY A 47 6.20 5.41 -2.58
N GLY A 48 5.70 4.31 -2.01
CA GLY A 48 6.21 3.64 -0.81
C GLY A 48 7.59 3.00 -0.97
N PHE A 49 7.92 2.56 -2.18
CA PHE A 49 9.27 2.12 -2.54
C PHE A 49 10.18 3.33 -2.79
N ARG A 50 9.70 4.31 -3.56
CA ARG A 50 10.45 5.52 -3.90
C ARG A 50 10.76 6.39 -2.68
N GLY A 51 9.78 6.63 -1.82
CA GLY A 51 9.83 7.60 -0.73
C GLY A 51 11.02 7.43 0.21
N PRO A 52 11.18 6.25 0.85
CA PRO A 52 12.32 5.99 1.72
C PRO A 52 13.65 5.98 0.97
N ARG A 53 13.70 5.44 -0.26
CA ARG A 53 14.94 5.40 -1.06
C ARG A 53 15.40 6.78 -1.50
N ILE A 54 14.49 7.64 -1.97
CA ILE A 54 14.77 9.05 -2.29
C ILE A 54 15.20 9.80 -1.04
N THR A 55 14.51 9.61 0.09
CA THR A 55 14.88 10.26 1.36
C THR A 55 16.31 9.90 1.76
N HIS A 56 16.65 8.61 1.73
CA HIS A 56 17.99 8.13 2.03
C HIS A 56 19.04 8.66 1.05
N TYR A 57 18.74 8.66 -0.26
CA TYR A 57 19.67 9.14 -1.29
C TYR A 57 19.93 10.65 -1.15
N LEU A 58 18.88 11.44 -0.91
CA LEU A 58 19.00 12.87 -0.61
C LEU A 58 19.89 13.11 0.61
N GLN A 59 19.67 12.37 1.70
CA GLN A 59 20.46 12.52 2.93
C GLN A 59 21.93 12.12 2.75
N THR A 60 22.21 11.02 2.05
CA THR A 60 23.55 10.39 2.04
C THR A 60 24.41 10.74 0.84
N GLN A 61 23.81 11.04 -0.32
CA GLN A 61 24.54 11.31 -1.57
C GLN A 61 24.47 12.78 -1.98
N LEU A 62 23.31 13.43 -1.83
CA LEU A 62 23.10 14.81 -2.29
C LEU A 62 23.16 15.86 -1.17
N GLY A 63 23.31 15.45 0.08
CA GLY A 63 23.44 16.37 1.23
C GLY A 63 22.18 17.19 1.53
N VAL A 64 20.99 16.64 1.25
CA VAL A 64 19.70 17.27 1.53
C VAL A 64 18.96 16.52 2.62
N ALA A 65 18.77 17.18 3.77
CA ALA A 65 17.97 16.62 4.86
C ALA A 65 16.46 16.77 4.59
N MET A 66 15.66 15.80 5.02
CA MET A 66 14.20 15.86 4.99
C MET A 66 13.66 15.97 6.43
N ASN A 67 12.58 16.73 6.62
CA ASN A 67 11.94 16.85 7.94
C ASN A 67 10.88 15.77 8.17
N GLY A 68 10.32 15.23 7.09
CA GLY A 68 9.46 14.08 7.22
C GLY A 68 9.07 13.41 5.92
N VAL A 69 8.55 12.19 6.07
CA VAL A 69 8.04 11.36 4.99
C VAL A 69 6.61 10.92 5.34
N VAL A 70 5.67 11.13 4.42
CA VAL A 70 4.32 10.59 4.51
C VAL A 70 4.17 9.51 3.45
N LEU A 71 3.88 8.29 3.87
CA LEU A 71 3.71 7.14 3.00
C LEU A 71 2.24 6.73 3.02
N VAL A 72 1.56 6.76 1.88
CA VAL A 72 0.14 6.41 1.75
C VAL A 72 0.04 5.03 1.12
N SER A 73 -0.52 4.07 1.84
CA SER A 73 -0.69 2.69 1.41
C SER A 73 0.57 2.12 0.70
N PRO A 74 1.76 2.17 1.34
CA PRO A 74 3.03 2.00 0.63
C PRO A 74 3.37 0.55 0.27
N TYR A 75 3.89 0.37 -0.93
CA TYR A 75 4.64 -0.80 -1.36
C TYR A 75 6.06 -0.78 -0.75
N LEU A 76 6.15 -1.12 0.53
CA LEU A 76 7.35 -0.93 1.34
C LEU A 76 8.26 -2.17 1.41
N ASN A 77 7.66 -3.36 1.52
CA ASN A 77 8.36 -4.61 1.74
C ASN A 77 7.73 -5.73 0.89
N PRO A 78 8.21 -5.94 -0.34
CA PRO A 78 7.56 -6.78 -1.34
C PRO A 78 7.76 -8.29 -1.14
N THR A 79 8.50 -8.70 -0.12
CA THR A 79 8.83 -10.11 0.15
C THR A 79 8.17 -10.63 1.43
N LEU A 80 7.30 -9.85 2.08
CA LEU A 80 6.64 -10.28 3.33
C LEU A 80 5.66 -11.44 3.12
N ASP A 81 5.12 -11.57 1.91
CA ASP A 81 4.20 -12.60 1.48
C ASP A 81 4.88 -13.77 0.74
N ASP A 82 6.21 -13.75 0.61
CA ASP A 82 6.97 -14.86 0.03
C ASP A 82 6.75 -16.15 0.85
N ASN A 83 6.68 -17.30 0.15
CA ASN A 83 6.56 -18.64 0.73
C ASN A 83 5.32 -18.86 1.63
N GLY A 84 4.15 -18.36 1.22
CA GLY A 84 2.87 -18.53 1.93
C GLY A 84 2.45 -19.99 2.20
N ASP A 85 3.07 -20.97 1.54
CA ASP A 85 2.85 -22.40 1.82
C ASP A 85 3.35 -22.84 3.20
N VAL A 86 4.38 -22.16 3.72
CA VAL A 86 5.02 -22.46 5.00
C VAL A 86 4.91 -21.27 5.96
N SER A 87 5.15 -20.06 5.47
CA SER A 87 5.12 -18.85 6.27
C SER A 87 3.67 -18.41 6.54
N PRO A 88 3.29 -18.14 7.80
CA PRO A 88 1.97 -17.57 8.10
C PRO A 88 1.85 -16.11 7.67
N LEU A 89 2.97 -15.43 7.38
CA LEU A 89 2.99 -13.98 7.16
C LEU A 89 2.06 -13.55 6.03
N ALA A 90 2.11 -14.21 4.86
CA ALA A 90 1.26 -13.87 3.71
C ALA A 90 -0.22 -13.74 4.09
N TRP A 91 -0.72 -14.67 4.91
CA TRP A 91 -2.11 -14.72 5.34
C TRP A 91 -2.42 -13.75 6.49
N MET A 92 -1.43 -13.51 7.36
CA MET A 92 -1.52 -12.47 8.39
C MET A 92 -1.60 -11.07 7.78
N LEU A 93 -1.02 -10.84 6.60
CA LEU A 93 -1.07 -9.53 5.93
C LEU A 93 -2.49 -9.17 5.49
N THR A 94 -3.23 -10.12 4.92
CA THR A 94 -4.51 -9.84 4.25
C THR A 94 -5.74 -10.09 5.10
N LEU A 95 -5.71 -11.07 6.02
CA LEU A 95 -6.88 -11.41 6.86
C LEU A 95 -7.47 -10.20 7.60
N PRO A 96 -6.67 -9.31 8.23
CA PRO A 96 -7.21 -8.13 8.89
C PRO A 96 -7.97 -7.19 7.96
N SER A 97 -7.46 -6.94 6.74
CA SER A 97 -8.12 -6.10 5.75
C SER A 97 -9.43 -6.71 5.26
N ILE A 98 -9.47 -8.04 5.09
CA ILE A 98 -10.69 -8.78 4.72
C ILE A 98 -11.74 -8.67 5.84
N ALA A 99 -11.33 -8.84 7.10
CA ALA A 99 -12.22 -8.69 8.25
C ALA A 99 -12.72 -7.24 8.41
N ALA A 100 -11.85 -6.25 8.15
CA ALA A 100 -12.23 -4.84 8.15
C ALA A 100 -13.33 -4.55 7.11
N ALA A 101 -13.21 -5.11 5.91
CA ALA A 101 -14.24 -4.96 4.87
C ALA A 101 -15.60 -5.50 5.35
N HIS A 102 -15.61 -6.67 6.02
CA HIS A 102 -16.82 -7.25 6.58
C HIS A 102 -17.44 -6.38 7.69
N LEU A 103 -16.62 -5.95 8.65
CA LEU A 103 -17.05 -5.04 9.72
C LEU A 103 -17.61 -3.72 9.17
N GLU A 104 -17.00 -3.18 8.12
CA GLU A 104 -17.49 -1.96 7.46
C GLU A 104 -18.86 -2.17 6.81
N ARG A 105 -19.09 -3.28 6.10
CA ARG A 105 -20.41 -3.60 5.52
C ARG A 105 -21.50 -3.76 6.58
N GLN A 106 -21.13 -4.11 7.81
CA GLN A 106 -22.04 -4.23 8.94
C GLN A 106 -22.22 -2.93 9.74
N GLY A 107 -21.51 -1.85 9.40
CA GLY A 107 -21.49 -0.63 10.19
C GLY A 107 -20.82 -0.80 11.56
N GLN A 108 -19.94 -1.78 11.71
CA GLN A 108 -19.26 -2.14 12.96
C GLN A 108 -17.75 -1.85 12.94
N LEU A 109 -17.22 -1.29 11.85
CA LEU A 109 -15.82 -0.91 11.75
C LEU A 109 -15.47 0.15 12.80
N SER A 110 -14.52 -0.19 13.66
CA SER A 110 -13.96 0.71 14.67
C SER A 110 -12.56 0.25 15.06
N ASP A 111 -11.76 1.15 15.61
CA ASP A 111 -10.43 0.80 16.14
C ASP A 111 -10.50 -0.33 17.17
N SER A 112 -11.56 -0.36 17.99
CA SER A 112 -11.77 -1.40 19.00
C SER A 112 -11.97 -2.77 18.37
N ALA A 113 -12.84 -2.86 17.35
CA ALA A 113 -13.06 -4.08 16.61
C ALA A 113 -11.79 -4.52 15.87
N MET A 114 -11.08 -3.58 15.24
CA MET A 114 -9.83 -3.89 14.53
C MET A 114 -8.70 -4.34 15.46
N ARG A 115 -8.62 -3.84 16.71
CA ARG A 115 -7.66 -4.36 17.69
C ARG A 115 -7.88 -5.85 17.97
N GLN A 116 -9.14 -6.27 18.15
CA GLN A 116 -9.46 -7.69 18.35
C GLN A 116 -9.07 -8.55 17.13
N VAL A 117 -9.30 -8.03 15.92
CA VAL A 117 -8.90 -8.67 14.67
C VAL A 117 -7.37 -8.83 14.59
N ILE A 118 -6.62 -7.77 14.91
CA ILE A 118 -5.15 -7.76 14.87
C ILE A 118 -4.57 -8.70 15.94
N ASP A 119 -5.11 -8.67 17.16
CA ASP A 119 -4.66 -9.53 18.26
C ASP A 119 -4.86 -11.01 17.92
N TYR A 120 -6.03 -11.37 17.40
CA TYR A 120 -6.29 -12.73 16.92
C TYR A 120 -5.33 -13.14 15.78
N THR A 121 -5.09 -12.23 14.83
CA THR A 121 -4.20 -12.49 13.69
C THR A 121 -2.75 -12.73 14.13
N ARG A 122 -2.27 -11.97 15.13
CA ARG A 122 -0.92 -12.12 15.70
C ARG A 122 -0.77 -13.32 16.63
N GLY A 123 -1.85 -13.73 17.27
CA GLY A 123 -1.87 -14.87 18.19
C GLY A 123 -2.40 -16.13 17.52
N ASP A 124 -3.62 -16.51 17.89
CA ASP A 124 -4.23 -17.81 17.58
C ASP A 124 -4.23 -18.16 16.09
N TYR A 125 -4.42 -17.18 15.20
CA TYR A 125 -4.36 -17.42 13.75
C TYR A 125 -2.98 -17.90 13.31
N ALA A 126 -1.94 -17.15 13.64
CA ALA A 126 -0.55 -17.50 13.32
C ALA A 126 -0.15 -18.84 13.96
N VAL A 127 -0.54 -19.06 15.22
CA VAL A 127 -0.28 -20.32 15.94
C VAL A 127 -0.97 -21.50 15.25
N ALA A 128 -2.24 -21.38 14.86
CA ALA A 128 -2.97 -22.44 14.18
C ALA A 128 -2.36 -22.78 12.82
N LEU A 129 -1.95 -21.76 12.03
CA LEU A 129 -1.26 -21.97 10.76
C LEU A 129 0.06 -22.74 10.94
N MET A 130 0.84 -22.39 11.96
CA MET A 130 2.12 -23.05 12.26
C MET A 130 1.96 -24.48 12.76
N LYS A 131 0.93 -24.77 13.56
CA LYS A 131 0.61 -26.15 13.99
C LYS A 131 0.15 -27.02 12.82
N GLY A 132 -0.64 -26.45 11.90
CA GLY A 132 -1.18 -27.13 10.74
C GLY A 132 -1.83 -28.48 11.08
N ARG A 133 -1.56 -29.51 10.26
CA ARG A 133 -2.16 -30.84 10.41
C ARG A 133 -1.87 -31.56 11.73
N THR A 134 -0.86 -31.11 12.50
CA THR A 134 -0.52 -31.75 13.79
C THR A 134 -1.54 -31.44 14.88
N ASP A 135 -2.35 -30.39 14.69
CA ASP A 135 -3.43 -30.02 15.61
C ASP A 135 -4.72 -29.74 14.81
N PRO A 136 -5.51 -30.78 14.51
CA PRO A 136 -6.78 -30.63 13.79
C PRO A 136 -7.80 -29.77 14.55
N GLN A 137 -7.75 -29.74 15.89
CA GLN A 137 -8.65 -28.92 16.69
C GLN A 137 -8.34 -27.44 16.54
N ALA A 138 -7.05 -27.05 16.58
CA ALA A 138 -6.63 -25.69 16.29
C ALA A 138 -7.00 -25.26 14.86
N THR A 139 -6.87 -26.17 13.88
CA THR A 139 -7.28 -25.90 12.50
C THR A 139 -8.79 -25.63 12.41
N GLU A 140 -9.63 -26.47 13.01
CA GLU A 140 -11.09 -26.27 12.99
C GLU A 140 -11.51 -24.99 13.71
N ALA A 141 -10.89 -24.68 14.86
CA ALA A 141 -11.13 -23.42 15.57
C ALA A 141 -10.76 -22.18 14.73
N MET A 142 -9.64 -22.26 14.00
CA MET A 142 -9.22 -21.23 13.05
C MET A 142 -10.25 -21.05 11.92
N LEU A 143 -10.71 -22.14 11.30
CA LEU A 143 -11.73 -22.07 10.24
C LEU A 143 -13.02 -21.39 10.72
N GLN A 144 -13.47 -21.74 11.93
CA GLN A 144 -14.67 -21.13 12.52
C GLN A 144 -14.48 -19.63 12.79
N GLN A 145 -13.32 -19.24 13.32
CA GLN A 145 -13.04 -17.84 13.61
C GLN A 145 -12.87 -17.00 12.33
N VAL A 146 -12.15 -17.50 11.32
CA VAL A 146 -12.04 -16.85 10.01
C VAL A 146 -13.42 -16.70 9.36
N THR A 147 -14.28 -17.72 9.43
CA THR A 147 -15.66 -17.65 8.94
C THR A 147 -16.42 -16.51 9.63
N ARG A 148 -16.37 -16.43 10.97
CA ARG A 148 -17.03 -15.35 11.73
C ARG A 148 -16.51 -13.96 11.37
N MET A 149 -15.20 -13.79 11.27
CA MET A 149 -14.58 -12.48 11.05
C MET A 149 -14.79 -11.95 9.63
N THR A 150 -14.97 -12.83 8.65
CA THR A 150 -15.04 -12.45 7.22
C THR A 150 -16.46 -12.51 6.67
N GLY A 151 -17.38 -13.22 7.33
CA GLY A 151 -18.75 -13.42 6.89
C GLY A 151 -18.89 -14.26 5.62
N LEU A 152 -17.83 -14.96 5.23
CA LEU A 152 -17.81 -15.83 4.04
C LEU A 152 -18.55 -17.15 4.30
N ASP A 153 -18.92 -17.82 3.21
CA ASP A 153 -19.48 -19.18 3.28
C ASP A 153 -18.51 -20.14 4.03
N PRO A 154 -18.96 -20.84 5.08
CA PRO A 154 -18.12 -21.81 5.80
C PRO A 154 -17.48 -22.88 4.90
N ALA A 155 -18.16 -23.30 3.82
CA ALA A 155 -17.64 -24.24 2.85
C ALA A 155 -16.51 -23.62 2.02
N TYR A 156 -16.59 -22.33 1.67
CA TYR A 156 -15.51 -21.60 1.00
C TYR A 156 -14.28 -21.48 1.92
N VAL A 157 -14.47 -21.04 3.17
CA VAL A 157 -13.38 -20.91 4.15
C VAL A 157 -12.71 -22.26 4.43
N ARG A 158 -13.50 -23.34 4.51
CA ARG A 158 -12.95 -24.70 4.67
C ARG A 158 -12.12 -25.12 3.46
N ARG A 159 -12.60 -24.87 2.23
CA ARG A 159 -11.85 -25.19 0.99
C ARG A 159 -10.55 -24.39 0.88
N SER A 160 -10.52 -23.15 1.37
CA SER A 160 -9.31 -22.33 1.41
C SER A 160 -8.37 -22.70 2.58
N GLY A 161 -8.80 -23.58 3.49
CA GLY A 161 -8.02 -23.91 4.69
C GLY A 161 -7.79 -22.70 5.60
N GLY A 162 -8.69 -21.71 5.58
CA GLY A 162 -8.56 -20.45 6.31
C GLY A 162 -7.51 -19.48 5.74
N ARG A 163 -6.96 -19.77 4.55
CA ARG A 163 -5.97 -18.95 3.83
C ARG A 163 -6.64 -18.32 2.62
N LEU A 164 -7.13 -17.09 2.80
CA LEU A 164 -7.95 -16.43 1.79
C LEU A 164 -7.05 -15.75 0.74
N GLU A 165 -6.98 -16.34 -0.46
CA GLU A 165 -6.36 -15.68 -1.61
C GLU A 165 -7.20 -14.45 -1.98
N THR A 166 -6.52 -13.32 -2.18
CA THR A 166 -7.12 -11.99 -2.34
C THR A 166 -8.11 -11.94 -3.51
N GLN A 167 -7.74 -12.44 -4.68
CA GLN A 167 -8.60 -12.35 -5.86
C GLN A 167 -9.82 -13.26 -5.75
N ALA A 168 -9.64 -14.47 -5.24
CA ALA A 168 -10.71 -15.41 -4.96
C ALA A 168 -11.69 -14.84 -3.93
N TYR A 169 -11.19 -14.19 -2.87
CA TYR A 169 -12.02 -13.49 -1.88
C TYR A 169 -12.86 -12.39 -2.51
N LEU A 170 -12.24 -11.47 -3.25
CA LEU A 170 -12.90 -10.30 -3.84
C LEU A 170 -14.03 -10.68 -4.79
N ARG A 171 -13.94 -11.86 -5.39
CA ARG A 171 -15.00 -12.42 -6.22
C ARG A 171 -16.04 -13.19 -5.41
N GLU A 172 -15.60 -14.03 -4.47
CA GLU A 172 -16.51 -14.86 -3.68
C GLU A 172 -17.48 -14.02 -2.84
N VAL A 173 -16.99 -12.96 -2.21
CA VAL A 173 -17.78 -12.16 -1.25
C VAL A 173 -18.97 -11.42 -1.89
N PHE A 174 -19.00 -11.30 -3.21
CA PHE A 174 -20.11 -10.71 -3.97
C PHE A 174 -20.62 -11.62 -5.10
N ARG A 175 -20.29 -12.92 -5.05
CA ARG A 175 -20.60 -13.86 -6.12
C ARG A 175 -22.10 -14.03 -6.35
N ASP A 176 -22.88 -14.00 -5.27
CA ASP A 176 -24.35 -14.06 -5.28
C ASP A 176 -25.01 -12.87 -5.97
N LYS A 177 -24.32 -11.72 -6.02
CA LYS A 177 -24.77 -10.49 -6.68
C LYS A 177 -24.28 -10.35 -8.13
N GLY A 178 -23.38 -11.23 -8.58
CA GLY A 178 -22.72 -11.09 -9.87
C GLY A 178 -21.82 -9.85 -9.95
N GLU A 179 -21.21 -9.47 -8.82
CA GLU A 179 -20.30 -8.32 -8.71
C GLU A 179 -18.87 -8.77 -8.36
N LEU A 180 -17.91 -7.88 -8.61
CA LEU A 180 -16.51 -7.99 -8.19
C LEU A 180 -16.22 -6.91 -7.15
N GLY A 181 -15.47 -7.26 -6.11
CA GLY A 181 -14.84 -6.28 -5.22
C GLY A 181 -13.53 -5.76 -5.79
N SER A 182 -13.14 -4.55 -5.40
CA SER A 182 -11.83 -3.98 -5.74
C SER A 182 -10.74 -4.37 -4.74
N ARG A 183 -9.55 -4.70 -5.24
CA ARG A 183 -8.33 -4.85 -4.43
C ARG A 183 -7.92 -3.55 -3.75
N TYR A 184 -8.25 -2.41 -4.35
CA TYR A 184 -7.95 -1.09 -3.80
C TYR A 184 -8.96 -0.64 -2.75
N ASP A 185 -10.18 -1.15 -2.73
CA ASP A 185 -11.13 -0.98 -1.62
C ASP A 185 -12.15 -2.11 -1.74
N SER A 186 -12.07 -3.10 -0.84
CA SER A 186 -12.81 -4.36 -0.96
C SER A 186 -14.34 -4.18 -0.92
N ASN A 187 -14.84 -3.00 -0.56
CA ASN A 187 -16.26 -2.67 -0.55
C ASN A 187 -16.72 -1.81 -1.73
N VAL A 188 -15.81 -1.37 -2.60
CA VAL A 188 -16.16 -0.78 -3.89
C VAL A 188 -16.35 -1.91 -4.88
N THR A 189 -17.56 -2.02 -5.42
CA THR A 189 -17.96 -3.09 -6.34
C THR A 189 -18.38 -2.59 -7.70
N ALA A 190 -18.31 -3.47 -8.70
CA ALA A 190 -18.95 -3.31 -9.99
C ALA A 190 -19.43 -4.67 -10.50
N PHE A 191 -20.34 -4.67 -11.48
CA PHE A 191 -20.80 -5.92 -12.09
C PHE A 191 -19.64 -6.70 -12.73
N ASP A 192 -19.58 -8.00 -12.46
CA ASP A 192 -18.72 -8.93 -13.19
C ASP A 192 -19.33 -9.12 -14.59
N PRO A 193 -18.64 -8.80 -15.69
CA PRO A 193 -19.13 -9.10 -17.04
C PRO A 193 -19.17 -10.61 -17.33
N PHE A 194 -18.51 -11.44 -16.51
CA PHE A 194 -18.43 -12.89 -16.66
C PHE A 194 -18.72 -13.63 -15.33
N PRO A 195 -19.89 -13.40 -14.69
CA PRO A 195 -20.15 -13.85 -13.32
C PRO A 195 -20.20 -15.38 -13.17
N ASN A 196 -20.44 -16.09 -14.28
CA ASN A 196 -20.53 -17.55 -14.31
C ASN A 196 -19.17 -18.24 -14.54
N ASP A 197 -18.13 -17.50 -14.92
CA ASP A 197 -16.81 -18.10 -15.17
C ASP A 197 -16.15 -18.52 -13.83
N ALA A 198 -15.21 -19.47 -13.87
CA ALA A 198 -14.49 -19.91 -12.67
C ALA A 198 -13.49 -18.85 -12.17
N GLU A 199 -12.89 -18.10 -13.09
CA GLU A 199 -11.90 -17.06 -12.84
C GLU A 199 -12.42 -15.67 -13.24
N GLN A 200 -11.92 -14.64 -12.57
CA GLN A 200 -12.19 -13.25 -12.95
C GLN A 200 -11.45 -12.94 -14.26
N ARG A 201 -12.16 -12.30 -15.19
CA ARG A 201 -11.59 -11.87 -16.48
C ARG A 201 -11.51 -10.36 -16.66
N ALA A 202 -12.31 -9.60 -15.90
CA ALA A 202 -12.26 -8.14 -15.87
C ALA A 202 -11.11 -7.65 -14.98
N ASN A 203 -10.65 -6.43 -15.21
CA ASN A 203 -9.71 -5.75 -14.32
C ASN A 203 -10.38 -5.32 -13.01
N ASP A 204 -9.61 -4.65 -12.15
CA ASP A 204 -10.11 -4.11 -10.90
C ASP A 204 -11.20 -3.03 -11.10
N PRO A 205 -12.38 -3.18 -10.45
CA PRO A 205 -13.50 -2.24 -10.58
C PRO A 205 -13.15 -0.79 -10.29
N LEU A 206 -12.39 -0.55 -9.21
CA LEU A 206 -12.07 0.79 -8.76
C LEU A 206 -11.05 1.40 -9.71
N LEU A 207 -9.98 0.67 -10.03
CA LEU A 207 -8.93 1.18 -10.92
C LEU A 207 -9.48 1.57 -12.29
N ASP A 208 -10.26 0.69 -12.93
CA ASP A 208 -10.83 0.96 -14.25
C ASP A 208 -11.78 2.16 -14.22
N SER A 209 -12.61 2.27 -13.18
CA SER A 209 -13.61 3.34 -13.07
C SER A 209 -12.99 4.74 -12.91
N ILE A 210 -11.80 4.85 -12.29
CA ILE A 210 -11.17 6.15 -12.04
C ILE A 210 -10.33 6.67 -13.21
N ILE A 211 -9.88 5.81 -14.13
CA ILE A 211 -8.97 6.21 -15.22
C ILE A 211 -9.57 7.31 -16.09
N ALA A 212 -10.79 7.14 -16.59
CA ALA A 212 -11.43 8.10 -17.48
C ALA A 212 -11.68 9.48 -16.84
N PRO A 213 -12.32 9.59 -15.64
CA PRO A 213 -12.56 10.89 -15.03
C PRO A 213 -11.26 11.61 -14.63
N THR A 214 -10.27 10.88 -14.08
CA THR A 214 -8.98 11.50 -13.68
C THR A 214 -8.15 11.93 -14.88
N THR A 215 -8.13 11.13 -15.96
CA THR A 215 -7.49 11.51 -17.23
C THR A 215 -8.12 12.78 -17.80
N THR A 216 -9.45 12.85 -17.81
CA THR A 216 -10.19 14.03 -18.31
C THR A 216 -9.82 15.27 -17.52
N ALA A 217 -9.88 15.19 -16.18
CA ALA A 217 -9.55 16.32 -15.30
C ALA A 217 -8.09 16.77 -15.45
N MET A 218 -7.15 15.83 -15.59
CA MET A 218 -5.73 16.18 -15.72
C MET A 218 -5.40 16.78 -17.10
N VAL A 219 -5.95 16.22 -18.18
CA VAL A 219 -5.79 16.78 -19.53
C VAL A 219 -6.37 18.18 -19.59
N ASP A 220 -7.54 18.38 -19.02
CA ASP A 220 -8.17 19.68 -18.89
C ASP A 220 -7.26 20.68 -18.15
N PHE A 221 -6.82 20.33 -16.95
CA PHE A 221 -5.96 21.17 -16.13
C PHE A 221 -4.67 21.57 -16.88
N VAL A 222 -3.97 20.61 -17.47
CA VAL A 222 -2.70 20.88 -18.17
C VAL A 222 -2.91 21.76 -19.41
N THR A 223 -3.94 21.48 -20.20
CA THR A 223 -4.12 22.15 -21.51
C THR A 223 -4.85 23.49 -21.41
N ARG A 224 -5.87 23.61 -20.55
CA ARG A 224 -6.71 24.81 -20.44
C ARG A 224 -6.31 25.72 -19.28
N VAL A 225 -5.92 25.15 -18.12
CA VAL A 225 -5.57 25.95 -16.94
C VAL A 225 -4.09 26.36 -16.95
N VAL A 226 -3.18 25.39 -17.11
CA VAL A 226 -1.73 25.66 -17.21
C VAL A 226 -1.37 26.22 -18.60
N GLY A 227 -2.13 25.85 -19.64
CA GLY A 227 -1.91 26.31 -21.01
C GLY A 227 -0.82 25.55 -21.76
N TRP A 228 -0.35 24.41 -21.23
CA TRP A 228 0.64 23.58 -21.90
C TRP A 228 -0.06 22.68 -22.93
N LYS A 229 -0.08 23.16 -24.18
CA LYS A 229 -0.66 22.44 -25.31
C LYS A 229 0.39 21.52 -25.91
N ILE A 230 0.15 20.21 -25.82
CA ILE A 230 1.00 19.17 -26.38
C ILE A 230 0.15 18.27 -27.29
N ASP A 231 0.71 17.90 -28.44
CA ASP A 231 0.10 16.93 -29.35
C ASP A 231 0.53 15.51 -28.95
N ALA A 232 0.06 15.07 -27.77
CA ALA A 232 0.33 13.74 -27.24
C ALA A 232 -0.83 13.25 -26.37
N GLN A 233 -1.08 11.95 -26.39
CA GLN A 233 -2.07 11.33 -25.51
C GLN A 233 -1.55 11.31 -24.06
N TYR A 234 -2.35 11.84 -23.12
CA TYR A 234 -2.09 11.63 -21.70
C TYR A 234 -2.37 10.18 -21.31
N ARG A 235 -1.41 9.54 -20.65
CA ARG A 235 -1.54 8.17 -20.14
C ARG A 235 -1.55 8.21 -18.61
N ALA A 236 -2.73 8.05 -18.00
CA ALA A 236 -2.85 7.98 -16.54
C ALA A 236 -2.02 6.83 -15.95
N LEU A 237 -2.01 5.69 -16.65
CA LEU A 237 -1.07 4.59 -16.45
C LEU A 237 -0.42 4.26 -17.79
N ASN A 238 0.90 4.10 -17.80
CA ASN A 238 1.63 3.73 -19.01
C ASN A 238 2.06 2.26 -18.97
N TYR A 239 1.23 1.39 -19.53
CA TYR A 239 1.49 -0.06 -19.55
C TYR A 239 2.72 -0.45 -20.39
N ASP A 240 3.13 0.37 -21.37
CA ASP A 240 4.34 0.09 -22.14
C ASP A 240 5.59 0.29 -21.27
N VAL A 241 5.61 1.35 -20.46
CA VAL A 241 6.69 1.55 -19.47
C VAL A 241 6.64 0.44 -18.42
N ASN A 242 5.45 0.08 -17.93
CA ASN A 242 5.30 -0.98 -16.92
C ASN A 242 5.85 -2.35 -17.41
N LYS A 243 5.58 -2.71 -18.68
CA LYS A 243 6.10 -3.94 -19.30
C LYS A 243 7.62 -3.95 -19.47
N LEU A 244 8.21 -2.78 -19.70
CA LEU A 244 9.65 -2.60 -19.87
C LEU A 244 10.37 -2.32 -18.55
N TRP A 245 9.64 -2.15 -17.46
CA TRP A 245 10.21 -1.87 -16.15
C TRP A 245 11.01 -3.08 -15.68
N ASP A 246 12.23 -2.85 -15.22
CA ASP A 246 13.08 -3.91 -14.71
C ASP A 246 12.65 -4.30 -13.28
N TRP A 247 11.87 -5.37 -13.17
CA TRP A 247 11.41 -5.95 -11.91
C TRP A 247 12.46 -6.87 -11.28
N ASN A 248 13.74 -6.49 -11.33
CA ASN A 248 14.87 -7.26 -10.81
C ASN A 248 14.91 -7.36 -9.27
N ASP A 249 15.95 -8.03 -8.77
CA ASP A 249 16.23 -8.21 -7.35
C ASP A 249 16.33 -6.90 -6.55
N GLU A 250 16.68 -5.76 -7.17
CA GLU A 250 16.72 -4.47 -6.48
C GLU A 250 15.34 -4.00 -6.03
N LEU A 251 14.30 -4.37 -6.77
CA LEU A 251 12.94 -4.12 -6.34
C LEU A 251 12.57 -5.05 -5.19
N ARG A 252 12.93 -6.34 -5.28
CA ARG A 252 12.66 -7.34 -4.23
C ARG A 252 13.27 -6.97 -2.88
N LYS A 253 14.36 -6.20 -2.84
CA LYS A 253 14.93 -5.66 -1.60
C LYS A 253 13.98 -4.71 -0.84
N GLY A 254 12.95 -4.18 -1.51
CA GLY A 254 12.02 -3.20 -0.95
C GLY A 254 12.70 -1.88 -0.59
N ALA A 255 12.10 -1.19 0.38
CA ALA A 255 12.56 0.12 0.86
C ALA A 255 12.66 0.22 2.40
N VAL A 256 12.40 -0.87 3.12
CA VAL A 256 12.50 -0.93 4.60
C VAL A 256 13.89 -0.57 5.10
N THR A 257 14.95 -1.06 4.43
CA THR A 257 16.33 -0.77 4.81
C THR A 257 16.61 0.73 4.76
N GLN A 258 16.25 1.40 3.67
CA GLN A 258 16.43 2.83 3.50
C GLN A 258 15.56 3.64 4.47
N LEU A 259 14.34 3.16 4.78
CA LEU A 259 13.52 3.77 5.83
C LEU A 259 14.22 3.74 7.19
N ARG A 260 14.71 2.57 7.62
CA ARG A 260 15.44 2.38 8.89
C ARG A 260 16.69 3.25 8.94
N GLN A 261 17.47 3.28 7.85
CA GLN A 261 18.68 4.10 7.76
C GLN A 261 18.34 5.59 7.83
N SER A 262 17.34 6.07 7.09
CA SER A 262 16.96 7.49 7.09
C SER A 262 16.52 7.99 8.47
N VAL A 263 15.72 7.17 9.17
CA VAL A 263 15.23 7.45 10.53
C VAL A 263 16.37 7.41 11.58
N ALA A 264 17.40 6.60 11.34
CA ALA A 264 18.58 6.53 12.19
C ALA A 264 19.56 7.68 11.95
N ILE A 265 19.75 8.11 10.70
CA ILE A 265 20.64 9.20 10.30
C ILE A 265 20.16 10.53 10.90
N ASP A 266 18.86 10.82 10.81
CA ASP A 266 18.30 12.06 11.36
C ASP A 266 17.33 11.75 12.51
N PRO A 267 17.73 11.99 13.77
CA PRO A 267 16.88 11.75 14.93
C PRO A 267 15.62 12.64 14.96
N LYS A 268 15.56 13.70 14.14
CA LYS A 268 14.40 14.59 13.99
C LYS A 268 13.49 14.21 12.83
N LEU A 269 13.89 13.30 11.94
CA LEU A 269 13.04 12.83 10.86
C LEU A 269 11.78 12.16 11.42
N ARG A 270 10.62 12.58 10.89
CA ARG A 270 9.30 12.01 11.20
C ARG A 270 8.80 11.18 10.01
N VAL A 271 8.12 10.08 10.29
CA VAL A 271 7.47 9.23 9.29
C VAL A 271 6.04 8.95 9.72
N LEU A 272 5.10 9.24 8.82
CA LEU A 272 3.70 8.84 8.95
C LEU A 272 3.38 7.87 7.82
N ILE A 273 3.01 6.64 8.16
CA ILE A 273 2.49 5.64 7.23
C ILE A 273 0.98 5.59 7.41
N ALA A 274 0.23 5.96 6.38
CA ALA A 274 -1.22 6.01 6.38
C ALA A 274 -1.80 4.90 5.50
N HIS A 275 -2.82 4.20 5.97
CA HIS A 275 -3.48 3.10 5.26
C HIS A 275 -5.00 3.21 5.32
N GLY A 276 -5.66 2.63 4.33
CA GLY A 276 -7.06 2.24 4.48
C GLY A 276 -7.16 0.87 5.16
N TRP A 277 -8.14 0.70 6.05
CA TRP A 277 -8.36 -0.56 6.76
C TRP A 277 -8.62 -1.75 5.82
N ASN A 278 -9.29 -1.56 4.69
CA ASN A 278 -9.66 -2.65 3.77
C ASN A 278 -8.86 -2.66 2.46
N ASP A 279 -7.68 -2.01 2.45
CA ASP A 279 -6.72 -2.08 1.35
C ASP A 279 -6.13 -3.51 1.27
N LEU A 280 -6.27 -4.13 0.10
CA LEU A 280 -5.66 -5.42 -0.23
C LEU A 280 -4.54 -5.30 -1.28
N SER A 281 -4.29 -4.10 -1.81
CA SER A 281 -3.14 -3.83 -2.68
C SER A 281 -1.86 -3.66 -1.86
N CYS A 282 -1.92 -2.93 -0.75
CA CYS A 282 -0.81 -2.76 0.18
C CYS A 282 -1.32 -2.88 1.62
N PRO A 283 -1.65 -4.09 2.10
CA PRO A 283 -2.31 -4.28 3.39
C PRO A 283 -1.55 -3.63 4.57
N PHE A 284 -2.29 -2.91 5.41
CA PHE A 284 -1.73 -2.12 6.51
C PHE A 284 -0.84 -2.94 7.46
N MET A 285 -1.18 -4.22 7.64
CA MET A 285 -0.48 -5.12 8.54
C MET A 285 0.99 -5.31 8.16
N GLY A 286 1.36 -5.19 6.88
CA GLY A 286 2.75 -5.21 6.44
C GLY A 286 3.56 -4.04 6.98
N SER A 287 2.95 -2.85 7.03
CA SER A 287 3.57 -1.66 7.62
C SER A 287 3.60 -1.73 9.14
N VAL A 288 2.51 -2.20 9.77
CA VAL A 288 2.45 -2.40 11.23
C VAL A 288 3.53 -3.37 11.70
N LEU A 289 3.68 -4.54 11.05
CA LEU A 289 4.75 -5.49 11.36
C LEU A 289 6.14 -4.90 11.09
N THR A 290 6.31 -4.17 10.00
CA THR A 290 7.60 -3.54 9.69
C THR A 290 8.03 -2.55 10.78
N VAL A 291 7.12 -1.67 11.21
CA VAL A 291 7.39 -0.64 12.23
C VAL A 291 7.61 -1.28 13.60
N ASP A 292 6.80 -2.26 13.98
CA ASP A 292 6.94 -2.95 15.27
C ASP A 292 8.26 -3.75 15.39
N GLN A 293 8.88 -4.11 14.27
CA GLN A 293 10.21 -4.75 14.23
C GLN A 293 11.37 -3.74 14.08
N MET A 294 11.10 -2.44 14.14
CA MET A 294 12.15 -1.43 14.27
C MET A 294 12.58 -1.32 15.74
N PRO A 295 13.90 -1.22 16.04
CA PRO A 295 14.33 -0.93 17.39
C PRO A 295 13.79 0.44 17.84
N ALA A 296 13.71 0.66 19.14
CA ALA A 296 13.47 1.99 19.67
C ALA A 296 14.62 2.93 19.23
N MET A 297 14.35 3.80 18.25
CA MET A 297 15.34 4.73 17.72
C MET A 297 15.15 6.09 18.39
N GLY A 298 15.74 6.27 19.57
CA GLY A 298 15.59 7.49 20.39
C GLY A 298 14.44 7.41 21.41
N SER A 299 14.18 8.51 22.12
CA SER A 299 13.21 8.55 23.23
C SER A 299 11.75 8.72 22.81
N ASP A 300 11.50 9.18 21.58
CA ASP A 300 10.16 9.42 21.07
C ASP A 300 9.69 8.23 20.23
N SER A 301 8.86 7.36 20.78
CA SER A 301 8.31 6.21 20.04
C SER A 301 7.39 6.62 18.88
N LYS A 302 6.99 7.89 18.79
CA LYS A 302 6.07 8.40 17.76
C LYS A 302 6.80 8.95 16.53
N ARG A 303 8.11 8.72 16.36
CA ARG A 303 8.81 9.19 15.15
C ARG A 303 8.38 8.46 13.89
N VAL A 304 8.05 7.18 14.00
CA VAL A 304 7.54 6.35 12.90
C VAL A 304 6.19 5.83 13.34
N GLN A 305 5.13 6.26 12.68
CA GLN A 305 3.76 5.92 13.07
C GLN A 305 3.03 5.28 11.91
N VAL A 306 2.24 4.26 12.20
CA VAL A 306 1.19 3.78 11.30
C VAL A 306 -0.15 4.36 11.77
N ARG A 307 -0.98 4.75 10.80
CA ARG A 307 -2.34 5.23 11.00
C ARG A 307 -3.24 4.61 9.96
N GLU A 308 -4.40 4.17 10.40
CA GLU A 308 -5.37 3.48 9.58
C GLU A 308 -6.70 4.24 9.58
N TYR A 309 -7.36 4.28 8.43
CA TYR A 309 -8.59 5.05 8.22
C TYR A 309 -9.65 4.17 7.54
N PRO A 310 -10.96 4.45 7.72
CA PRO A 310 -12.01 3.79 6.95
C PRO A 310 -11.80 3.94 5.43
N GLY A 311 -11.96 2.85 4.69
CA GLY A 311 -11.70 2.74 3.25
C GLY A 311 -10.44 1.96 2.91
N GLY A 312 -10.10 1.97 1.62
CA GLY A 312 -8.99 1.19 1.07
C GLY A 312 -7.76 2.03 0.71
N HIS A 313 -7.04 1.61 -0.33
CA HIS A 313 -5.78 2.18 -0.81
C HIS A 313 -5.79 3.70 -0.93
N MET A 314 -6.87 4.25 -1.51
CA MET A 314 -7.13 5.68 -1.66
C MET A 314 -8.24 6.14 -0.71
N PHE A 315 -8.18 5.75 0.57
CA PHE A 315 -9.16 6.08 1.61
C PHE A 315 -9.51 7.58 1.67
N TYR A 316 -8.57 8.46 1.30
CA TYR A 316 -8.73 9.92 1.29
C TYR A 316 -9.73 10.42 0.24
N ASN A 317 -10.27 9.55 -0.62
CA ASN A 317 -11.42 9.86 -1.46
C ASN A 317 -12.73 9.94 -0.66
N ARG A 318 -12.73 9.43 0.59
CA ARG A 318 -13.84 9.58 1.54
C ARG A 318 -13.61 10.83 2.39
N ALA A 319 -14.62 11.67 2.52
CA ALA A 319 -14.48 13.01 3.14
C ALA A 319 -13.97 12.94 4.59
N ASP A 320 -14.50 12.02 5.41
CA ASP A 320 -14.12 11.91 6.82
C ASP A 320 -12.67 11.38 6.97
N SER A 321 -12.30 10.35 6.21
CA SER A 321 -10.94 9.81 6.20
C SER A 321 -9.93 10.82 5.66
N GLN A 322 -10.31 11.63 4.66
CA GLN A 322 -9.50 12.75 4.16
C GLN A 322 -9.26 13.79 5.26
N ALA A 323 -10.32 14.19 5.98
CA ALA A 323 -10.23 15.19 7.02
C ALA A 323 -9.35 14.71 8.18
N ALA A 324 -9.51 13.46 8.61
CA ALA A 324 -8.69 12.83 9.63
C ALA A 324 -7.21 12.77 9.21
N PHE A 325 -6.92 12.24 8.02
CA PHE A 325 -5.55 12.15 7.51
C PHE A 325 -4.89 13.53 7.36
N ARG A 326 -5.63 14.53 6.87
CA ARG A 326 -5.14 15.91 6.81
C ARG A 326 -4.79 16.45 8.19
N SER A 327 -5.56 16.12 9.21
CA SER A 327 -5.28 16.52 10.60
C SER A 327 -3.96 15.91 11.08
N ASP A 328 -3.74 14.62 10.85
CA ASP A 328 -2.53 13.92 11.26
C ASP A 328 -1.27 14.45 10.54
N VAL A 329 -1.36 14.68 9.23
CA VAL A 329 -0.27 15.30 8.45
C VAL A 329 0.04 16.72 8.94
N LYS A 330 -0.99 17.52 9.26
CA LYS A 330 -0.78 18.86 9.83
C LYS A 330 -0.09 18.81 11.19
N ALA A 331 -0.48 17.89 12.06
CA ALA A 331 0.15 17.70 13.37
C ALA A 331 1.64 17.33 13.23
N MET A 332 1.96 16.45 12.27
CA MET A 332 3.35 16.13 11.92
C MET A 332 4.15 17.37 11.50
N TYR A 333 3.57 18.27 10.70
CA TYR A 333 4.25 19.48 10.21
C TYR A 333 4.49 20.53 11.30
N GLN A 334 3.62 20.56 12.31
CA GLN A 334 3.71 21.48 13.45
C GLN A 334 4.76 21.05 14.48
N THR A 335 5.15 19.78 14.47
CA THR A 335 6.19 19.27 15.36
C THR A 335 7.53 19.93 15.03
N ARG A 336 8.19 20.51 16.03
CA ARG A 336 9.37 21.36 15.83
C ARG A 336 10.66 20.59 15.64
#